data_AF-A0A1G2EAL5-F1
#
_entry.id   AF-A0A1G2EAL5-F1
#
_cell.length_a   1.000
_cell.length_b   1.000
_cell.length_c   1.000
_cell.angle_alpha   90.00
_cell.angle_beta   90.00
_cell.angle_gamma   90.00
#
_symmetry.space_group_name_H-M   'P 1'
#
loop_
_entity.id
_entity.type
_entity.pdbx_description
1 polymer ?
#
loop_
_entity_poly.entity_id
_entity_poly.type
_entity_poly.pdbx_seq_one_letter_code
_entity_poly.pdbx_strand_id
1 'polypeptide(L)'
;MPSKRVFDIIPPKDRKEIAPSARPQKKPIFSVKPALPSKPVVRINKKALWWPVLTILALICLVGASYFLIKPKAEIAIWPKKSPLIVKTQVLVGKDIAGETKTQECSSSREFTATGIKSLSTKASGTIRVYNAYTTTPQTLVANTRFVSDNGKLFRTPQKIIIPGAHYEGSKLIPGELDIVVEAGETGEEYNIGPSTFSLPALAGTSRYTAFYAKSSSSMVNGSKKQTTQVTEGDLASARASLVDIASDNCRKTLQSLLSPEEYIINEEALRSEIVEINPFAKTGQEVDKFTFNIKAKATALVFKKSDLEDFAKTYIASKVPEGKQLDNGSVAINYLPKDVDLTKGKIVLSVDISAEIYQTIDENSIKEAARSQRPEEVTVSLKRFPEIDKFQLRLWPFWANKSPFEIEGIAVKLRLD
;
A
#
# COMPACT_ATOMS: atom_id res chain seq x y z
N MET A 1 -8.73 -20.17 -27.93
CA MET A 1 -9.53 -21.28 -27.37
C MET A 1 -9.45 -21.24 -25.86
N PRO A 2 -10.55 -21.04 -25.11
CA PRO A 2 -10.52 -21.19 -23.65
C PRO A 2 -11.38 -22.38 -23.19
N SER A 3 -10.77 -23.27 -22.41
CA SER A 3 -11.40 -24.45 -21.80
C SER A 3 -12.27 -24.06 -20.60
N LYS A 4 -13.59 -24.18 -20.75
CA LYS A 4 -14.58 -24.08 -19.66
C LYS A 4 -14.46 -25.26 -18.71
N ARG A 5 -14.38 -25.02 -17.39
CA ARG A 5 -14.62 -26.02 -16.35
C ARG A 5 -16.02 -25.78 -15.77
N VAL A 6 -16.84 -26.83 -15.81
CA VAL A 6 -18.25 -26.88 -15.42
C VAL A 6 -18.32 -27.34 -13.96
N PHE A 7 -19.15 -26.67 -13.16
CA PHE A 7 -19.44 -27.04 -11.77
C PHE A 7 -20.54 -28.10 -11.70
N ASP A 8 -20.33 -29.03 -10.79
CA ASP A 8 -21.11 -30.24 -10.51
C ASP A 8 -22.42 -29.88 -9.78
N ILE A 9 -23.55 -30.41 -10.27
CA ILE A 9 -24.89 -30.19 -9.71
C ILE A 9 -25.33 -31.49 -9.03
N ILE A 10 -25.59 -31.39 -7.72
CA ILE A 10 -26.06 -32.49 -6.87
C ILE A 10 -27.50 -32.90 -7.28
N PRO A 11 -27.80 -34.21 -7.46
CA PRO A 11 -29.10 -34.69 -7.93
C PRO A 11 -30.20 -34.69 -6.84
N PRO A 12 -31.48 -34.64 -7.25
CA PRO A 12 -32.63 -34.55 -6.36
C PRO A 12 -32.93 -35.88 -5.66
N LYS A 13 -33.35 -35.83 -4.39
CA LYS A 13 -33.81 -37.00 -3.63
C LYS A 13 -35.17 -37.47 -4.14
N ASP A 14 -35.25 -38.78 -4.33
CA ASP A 14 -36.37 -39.52 -4.89
C ASP A 14 -37.70 -39.33 -4.17
N ARG A 15 -38.71 -39.07 -5.00
CA ARG A 15 -40.14 -39.13 -4.73
C ARG A 15 -40.56 -40.61 -4.77
N LYS A 16 -40.97 -41.20 -3.64
CA LYS A 16 -41.60 -42.52 -3.63
C LYS A 16 -43.13 -42.41 -3.70
N GLU A 17 -43.67 -43.24 -4.57
CA GLU A 17 -45.05 -43.34 -5.03
C GLU A 17 -46.05 -43.69 -3.92
N ILE A 18 -47.29 -43.23 -4.10
CA ILE A 18 -48.46 -43.63 -3.31
C ILE A 18 -49.35 -44.50 -4.21
N ALA A 19 -49.64 -45.74 -3.77
CA ALA A 19 -50.78 -46.58 -4.18
C ALA A 19 -51.01 -47.70 -3.12
N PRO A 20 -52.16 -48.39 -3.02
CA PRO A 20 -53.15 -48.13 -1.97
C PRO A 20 -53.45 -49.30 -0.98
N SER A 21 -54.10 -48.92 0.13
CA SER A 21 -55.02 -49.65 1.04
C SER A 21 -55.01 -51.19 1.11
N ALA A 22 -54.72 -51.73 2.30
CA ALA A 22 -55.23 -53.02 2.76
C ALA A 22 -55.52 -53.01 4.27
N ARG A 23 -56.78 -53.28 4.66
CA ARG A 23 -57.25 -53.44 6.05
C ARG A 23 -56.69 -54.72 6.67
N PRO A 24 -56.23 -54.72 7.94
CA PRO A 24 -56.03 -55.96 8.69
C PRO A 24 -57.34 -56.45 9.33
N GLN A 25 -57.60 -57.74 9.14
CA GLN A 25 -58.74 -58.51 9.62
C GLN A 25 -58.63 -58.86 11.11
N LYS A 26 -59.79 -58.95 11.79
CA LYS A 26 -59.95 -59.52 13.14
C LYS A 26 -59.62 -61.02 13.16
N LYS A 27 -58.93 -61.47 14.22
CA LYS A 27 -58.90 -62.89 14.63
C LYS A 27 -59.40 -63.03 16.08
N PRO A 28 -60.11 -64.11 16.42
CA PRO A 28 -60.79 -64.28 17.71
C PRO A 28 -59.84 -64.85 18.76
N ILE A 29 -60.00 -64.46 20.03
CA ILE A 29 -59.36 -65.14 21.16
C ILE A 29 -60.47 -65.58 22.12
N PHE A 30 -60.57 -66.90 22.26
CA PHE A 30 -61.47 -67.62 23.14
C PHE A 30 -60.97 -67.58 24.59
N SER A 31 -61.93 -67.63 25.51
CA SER A 31 -61.83 -67.53 26.96
C SER A 31 -60.95 -68.59 27.62
N VAL A 32 -60.03 -68.16 28.48
CA VAL A 32 -59.56 -68.93 29.65
C VAL A 32 -59.52 -67.96 30.85
N LYS A 33 -60.29 -68.24 31.90
CA LYS A 33 -60.24 -67.51 33.18
C LYS A 33 -59.11 -68.10 34.06
N PRO A 34 -58.12 -67.31 34.50
CA PRO A 34 -57.29 -67.65 35.64
C PRO A 34 -57.82 -66.99 36.92
N ALA A 35 -57.70 -67.72 38.03
CA ALA A 35 -58.12 -67.32 39.37
C ALA A 35 -57.23 -66.20 39.97
N LEU A 36 -57.84 -65.35 40.80
CA LEU A 36 -57.22 -64.26 41.56
C LEU A 36 -56.27 -64.78 42.65
N PRO A 37 -55.02 -64.29 42.76
CA PRO A 37 -54.29 -64.26 44.01
C PRO A 37 -54.63 -62.99 44.82
N SER A 38 -54.77 -63.14 46.14
CA SER A 38 -55.20 -62.15 47.11
C SER A 38 -54.13 -61.07 47.38
N LYS A 39 -54.59 -59.81 47.51
CA LYS A 39 -53.76 -58.62 47.82
C LYS A 39 -53.35 -58.59 49.30
N PRO A 40 -52.10 -58.24 49.66
CA PRO A 40 -51.74 -57.92 51.04
C PRO A 40 -52.32 -56.55 51.44
N VAL A 41 -53.00 -56.50 52.58
CA VAL A 41 -53.63 -55.30 53.14
C VAL A 41 -52.58 -54.48 53.89
N VAL A 42 -52.09 -53.41 53.27
CA VAL A 42 -51.30 -52.37 53.98
C VAL A 42 -52.26 -51.56 54.84
N ARG A 43 -52.14 -51.66 56.17
CA ARG A 43 -52.87 -50.83 57.14
C ARG A 43 -52.36 -49.38 57.06
N ILE A 44 -53.00 -48.57 56.22
CA ILE A 44 -52.79 -47.12 56.19
C ILE A 44 -53.55 -46.51 57.37
N ASN A 45 -52.81 -45.88 58.29
CA ASN A 45 -53.36 -45.22 59.46
C ASN A 45 -54.25 -44.05 59.02
N LYS A 46 -55.55 -44.09 59.38
CA LYS A 46 -56.60 -43.18 58.87
C LYS A 46 -56.38 -41.69 59.21
N LYS A 47 -55.45 -41.37 60.12
CA LYS A 47 -55.06 -39.98 60.46
C LYS A 47 -53.98 -39.39 59.54
N ALA A 48 -53.27 -40.22 58.76
CA ALA A 48 -52.24 -39.76 57.80
C ALA A 48 -52.77 -39.56 56.36
N LEU A 49 -54.03 -39.94 56.09
CA LEU A 49 -54.67 -39.81 54.78
C LEU A 49 -55.20 -38.39 54.50
N TRP A 50 -55.43 -37.58 55.54
CA TRP A 50 -55.99 -36.23 55.43
C TRP A 50 -54.92 -35.18 55.14
N TRP A 51 -53.68 -35.41 55.55
CA TRP A 51 -52.56 -34.49 55.30
C TRP A 51 -52.29 -34.22 53.81
N PRO A 52 -52.22 -35.22 52.90
CA PRO A 52 -52.06 -34.93 51.47
C PRO A 52 -53.26 -34.21 50.85
N VAL A 53 -54.47 -34.44 51.35
CA VAL A 53 -55.69 -33.74 50.88
C VAL A 53 -55.68 -32.29 51.35
N LEU A 54 -55.32 -32.03 52.61
CA LEU A 54 -55.19 -30.69 53.17
C LEU A 54 -54.05 -29.90 52.54
N THR A 55 -52.93 -30.53 52.18
CA THR A 55 -51.82 -29.86 51.47
C THR A 55 -52.19 -29.55 50.03
N ILE A 56 -52.90 -30.44 49.32
CA ILE A 56 -53.43 -30.15 47.98
C ILE A 56 -54.45 -29.01 48.05
N LEU A 57 -55.35 -29.01 49.04
CA LEU A 57 -56.35 -27.95 49.21
C LEU A 57 -55.68 -26.61 49.57
N ALA A 58 -54.68 -26.62 50.46
CA ALA A 58 -53.88 -25.44 50.78
C ALA A 58 -53.12 -24.92 49.55
N LEU A 59 -52.56 -25.81 48.72
CA LEU A 59 -51.89 -25.45 47.47
C LEU A 59 -52.89 -24.84 46.47
N ILE A 60 -54.10 -25.40 46.34
CA ILE A 60 -55.15 -24.85 45.48
C ILE A 60 -55.61 -23.48 46.00
N CYS A 61 -55.77 -23.31 47.31
CA CYS A 61 -56.08 -22.00 47.90
C CYS A 61 -54.94 -21.00 47.71
N LEU A 62 -53.67 -21.44 47.76
CA LEU A 62 -52.51 -20.59 47.58
C LEU A 62 -52.32 -20.20 46.10
N VAL A 63 -52.60 -21.11 45.17
CA VAL A 63 -52.65 -20.86 43.72
C VAL A 63 -53.87 -19.99 43.35
N GLY A 64 -55.02 -20.20 44.00
CA GLY A 64 -56.21 -19.37 43.85
C GLY A 64 -56.00 -17.96 44.40
N ALA A 65 -55.36 -17.83 45.57
CA ALA A 65 -54.99 -16.53 46.13
C ALA A 65 -53.93 -15.82 45.27
N SER A 66 -52.95 -16.54 44.74
CA SER A 66 -51.96 -15.97 43.81
C SER A 66 -52.59 -15.53 42.48
N TYR A 67 -53.63 -16.22 42.00
CA TYR A 67 -54.42 -15.78 40.85
C TYR A 67 -55.06 -14.40 41.06
N PHE A 68 -55.49 -14.07 42.28
CA PHE A 68 -56.05 -12.75 42.62
C PHE A 68 -54.99 -11.68 42.95
N LEU A 69 -53.77 -12.08 43.35
CA LEU A 69 -52.71 -11.13 43.72
C LEU A 69 -51.83 -10.68 42.54
N ILE A 70 -51.79 -11.44 41.44
CA ILE A 70 -50.96 -11.09 40.29
C ILE A 70 -51.70 -10.11 39.38
N LYS A 71 -51.33 -8.83 39.44
CA LYS A 71 -51.81 -7.80 38.51
C LYS A 71 -51.40 -8.17 37.07
N PRO A 72 -52.34 -8.18 36.10
CA PRO A 72 -52.00 -8.40 34.70
C PRO A 72 -51.09 -7.27 34.20
N LYS A 73 -50.21 -7.59 33.26
CA LYS A 73 -49.35 -6.66 32.52
C LYS A 73 -49.46 -6.96 31.03
N ALA A 74 -49.39 -5.92 30.21
CA ALA A 74 -49.34 -6.05 28.76
C ALA A 74 -48.08 -5.38 28.23
N GLU A 75 -47.41 -6.03 27.29
CA GLU A 75 -46.29 -5.46 26.55
C GLU A 75 -46.64 -5.46 25.07
N ILE A 76 -46.59 -4.29 24.44
CA ILE A 76 -46.88 -4.08 23.03
C ILE A 76 -45.59 -3.64 22.35
N ALA A 77 -44.98 -4.55 21.60
CA ALA A 77 -43.85 -4.20 20.74
C ALA A 77 -44.37 -3.72 19.38
N ILE A 78 -43.87 -2.59 18.89
CA ILE A 78 -44.38 -1.92 17.70
C ILE A 78 -43.25 -1.65 16.72
N TRP A 79 -43.45 -2.08 15.48
CA TRP A 79 -42.61 -1.75 14.33
C TRP A 79 -43.34 -0.69 13.52
N PRO A 80 -42.82 0.56 13.47
CA PRO A 80 -43.44 1.61 12.71
C PRO A 80 -43.24 1.39 11.21
N LYS A 81 -44.14 1.95 10.41
CA LYS A 81 -43.98 1.99 8.96
C LYS A 81 -42.88 2.99 8.60
N LYS A 82 -41.79 2.47 8.03
CA LYS A 82 -40.63 3.27 7.63
C LYS A 82 -40.75 3.78 6.20
N SER A 83 -40.17 4.95 5.96
CA SER A 83 -40.06 5.55 4.62
C SER A 83 -38.66 6.12 4.41
N PRO A 84 -38.07 6.00 3.22
CA PRO A 84 -36.73 6.51 2.96
C PRO A 84 -36.72 8.04 2.83
N LEU A 85 -35.73 8.69 3.45
CA LEU A 85 -35.37 10.09 3.26
C LEU A 85 -33.97 10.14 2.67
N ILE A 86 -33.85 10.74 1.49
CA ILE A 86 -32.56 10.92 0.80
C ILE A 86 -32.32 12.41 0.63
N VAL A 87 -31.18 12.89 1.12
CA VAL A 87 -30.77 14.28 1.02
C VAL A 87 -29.38 14.35 0.41
N LYS A 88 -29.23 15.20 -0.60
CA LYS A 88 -27.93 15.49 -1.22
C LYS A 88 -27.43 16.84 -0.76
N THR A 89 -26.15 16.92 -0.41
CA THR A 89 -25.51 18.16 0.01
C THR A 89 -24.05 18.21 -0.42
N GLN A 90 -23.44 19.38 -0.28
CA GLN A 90 -22.01 19.56 -0.44
C GLN A 90 -21.40 19.91 0.91
N VAL A 91 -20.25 19.32 1.21
CA VAL A 91 -19.52 19.53 2.45
C VAL A 91 -18.14 20.07 2.15
N LEU A 92 -17.79 21.20 2.76
CA LEU A 92 -16.48 21.82 2.63
C LEU A 92 -15.59 21.43 3.82
N VAL A 93 -14.57 20.62 3.55
CA VAL A 93 -13.51 20.31 4.52
C VAL A 93 -12.68 21.58 4.76
N GLY A 94 -12.51 21.94 6.03
CA GLY A 94 -11.91 23.20 6.52
C GLY A 94 -12.93 24.28 6.92
N LYS A 95 -14.22 24.11 6.58
CA LYS A 95 -15.30 25.03 6.99
C LYS A 95 -16.42 24.29 7.73
N ASP A 96 -17.00 23.28 7.09
CA ASP A 96 -18.13 22.51 7.63
C ASP A 96 -17.66 21.33 8.48
N ILE A 97 -16.49 20.77 8.15
CA ILE A 97 -15.79 19.71 8.88
C ILE A 97 -14.32 20.10 9.04
N ALA A 98 -13.68 19.69 10.15
CA ALA A 98 -12.25 19.91 10.35
C ALA A 98 -11.40 19.07 9.37
N GLY A 99 -10.46 19.73 8.70
CA GLY A 99 -9.43 19.08 7.88
C GLY A 99 -8.07 19.15 8.57
N GLU A 100 -7.29 18.08 8.48
CA GLU A 100 -5.92 18.00 8.98
C GLU A 100 -4.95 17.79 7.81
N THR A 101 -3.86 18.54 7.78
CA THR A 101 -2.77 18.28 6.84
C THR A 101 -1.75 17.36 7.49
N LYS A 102 -1.46 16.22 6.86
CA LYS A 102 -0.45 15.27 7.31
C LYS A 102 0.67 15.25 6.29
N THR A 103 1.91 15.29 6.78
CA THR A 103 3.10 15.30 5.95
C THR A 103 4.05 14.19 6.38
N GLN A 104 4.71 13.56 5.42
CA GLN A 104 5.75 12.57 5.67
C GLN A 104 6.92 12.82 4.72
N GLU A 105 8.13 12.78 5.24
CA GLU A 105 9.36 12.81 4.44
C GLU A 105 9.95 11.40 4.33
N CYS A 106 10.45 11.08 3.14
CA CYS A 106 11.02 9.77 2.84
C CYS A 106 12.27 9.93 1.97
N SER A 107 13.27 9.08 2.21
CA SER A 107 14.48 9.02 1.38
C SER A 107 14.54 7.72 0.60
N SER A 108 14.85 7.81 -0.70
CA SER A 108 15.13 6.66 -1.55
C SER A 108 16.56 6.75 -2.09
N SER A 109 17.34 5.69 -1.87
CA SER A 109 18.75 5.62 -2.25
C SER A 109 19.01 4.37 -3.06
N ARG A 110 19.76 4.50 -4.16
CA ARG A 110 20.16 3.37 -5.01
C ARG A 110 21.55 3.58 -5.61
N GLU A 111 22.23 2.49 -5.86
CA GLU A 111 23.53 2.44 -6.55
C GLU A 111 23.33 2.29 -8.06
N PHE A 112 24.12 3.05 -8.83
CA PHE A 112 24.14 3.07 -10.29
C PHE A 112 25.56 2.84 -10.80
N THR A 113 25.69 2.26 -11.98
CA THR A 113 26.98 2.06 -12.65
C THR A 113 27.30 3.25 -13.53
N ALA A 114 28.56 3.72 -13.49
CA ALA A 114 29.05 4.76 -14.38
C ALA A 114 29.33 4.19 -15.78
N THR A 115 29.01 4.94 -16.83
CA THR A 115 29.18 4.48 -18.22
C THR A 115 30.27 5.21 -19.00
N GLY A 116 30.73 6.36 -18.49
CA GLY A 116 31.78 7.14 -19.14
C GLY A 116 33.12 6.44 -19.08
N ILE A 117 33.92 6.59 -20.14
CA ILE A 117 35.29 6.08 -20.20
C ILE A 117 36.24 7.26 -20.31
N LYS A 118 37.17 7.37 -19.37
CA LYS A 118 38.28 8.32 -19.40
C LYS A 118 39.55 7.56 -19.72
N SER A 119 40.17 7.91 -20.86
CA SER A 119 41.47 7.35 -21.24
C SER A 119 42.57 8.28 -20.75
N LEU A 120 43.37 7.81 -19.77
CA LEU A 120 44.63 8.44 -19.40
C LEU A 120 45.75 7.70 -20.11
N SER A 121 46.43 8.38 -21.04
CA SER A 121 47.54 7.80 -21.77
C SER A 121 48.74 8.72 -21.76
N THR A 122 49.92 8.18 -21.46
CA THR A 122 51.19 8.90 -21.38
C THR A 122 52.20 8.31 -22.37
N LYS A 123 53.09 9.15 -22.89
CA LYS A 123 54.17 8.74 -23.80
C LYS A 123 55.40 8.36 -23.00
N ALA A 124 56.11 7.32 -23.43
CA ALA A 124 57.40 7.02 -22.84
C ALA A 124 58.40 8.12 -23.20
N SER A 125 59.29 8.46 -22.27
CA SER A 125 60.33 9.46 -22.46
C SER A 125 61.64 8.96 -21.89
N GLY A 126 62.75 9.47 -22.43
CA GLY A 126 64.07 9.24 -21.87
C GLY A 126 65.15 9.98 -22.66
N THR A 127 66.39 9.81 -22.22
CA THR A 127 67.54 10.49 -22.79
C THR A 127 68.29 9.56 -23.75
N ILE A 128 68.56 10.04 -24.95
CA ILE A 128 69.46 9.39 -25.91
C ILE A 128 70.66 10.28 -26.17
N ARG A 129 71.84 9.67 -26.33
CA ARG A 129 73.03 10.32 -26.82
C ARG A 129 73.10 10.18 -28.34
N VAL A 130 73.06 11.28 -29.06
CA VAL A 130 73.15 11.30 -30.53
C VAL A 130 74.58 11.56 -30.94
N TYR A 131 75.08 10.79 -31.92
CA TYR A 131 76.42 10.85 -32.44
C TYR A 131 76.43 11.31 -33.90
N ASN A 132 77.36 12.20 -34.22
CA ASN A 132 77.71 12.61 -35.58
C ASN A 132 79.13 12.11 -35.90
N ALA A 133 79.23 10.99 -36.61
CA ALA A 133 80.49 10.41 -37.09
C ALA A 133 80.73 10.68 -38.58
N TYR A 134 80.00 11.64 -39.19
CA TYR A 134 80.03 11.87 -40.64
C TYR A 134 81.00 12.98 -41.06
N THR A 135 81.00 14.11 -40.36
CA THR A 135 81.74 15.31 -40.74
C THR A 135 82.11 16.15 -39.53
N THR A 136 83.12 17.02 -39.69
CA THR A 136 83.56 17.99 -38.68
C THR A 136 82.63 19.20 -38.56
N THR A 137 81.63 19.33 -39.45
CA THR A 137 80.62 20.39 -39.35
C THR A 137 79.46 19.98 -38.42
N PRO A 138 78.93 20.90 -37.58
CA PRO A 138 77.73 20.63 -36.80
C PRO A 138 76.52 20.27 -37.66
N GLN A 139 75.69 19.35 -37.19
CA GLN A 139 74.45 18.95 -37.86
C GLN A 139 73.24 19.42 -37.05
N THR A 140 72.38 20.21 -37.68
CA THR A 140 71.09 20.60 -37.09
C THR A 140 70.05 19.54 -37.36
N LEU A 141 69.34 19.09 -36.33
CA LEU A 141 68.10 18.31 -36.46
C LEU A 141 66.91 19.19 -36.05
N VAL A 142 65.85 19.15 -36.85
CA VAL A 142 64.61 19.89 -36.57
C VAL A 142 63.84 19.25 -35.42
N ALA A 143 62.95 20.01 -34.78
CA ALA A 143 61.98 19.44 -33.84
C ALA A 143 61.17 18.33 -34.53
N ASN A 144 60.75 17.33 -33.76
CA ASN A 144 60.07 16.12 -34.21
C ASN A 144 60.88 15.20 -35.14
N THR A 145 62.21 15.32 -35.16
CA THR A 145 63.07 14.36 -35.88
C THR A 145 62.86 12.94 -35.34
N ARG A 146 62.70 11.98 -36.25
CA ARG A 146 62.36 10.58 -35.95
C ARG A 146 63.62 9.79 -35.60
N PHE A 147 63.56 9.09 -34.48
CA PHE A 147 64.54 8.11 -34.01
C PHE A 147 63.85 6.76 -33.89
N VAL A 148 64.36 5.72 -34.55
CA VAL A 148 63.78 4.37 -34.48
C VAL A 148 64.78 3.47 -33.78
N SER A 149 64.34 2.93 -32.65
CA SER A 149 65.10 1.94 -31.85
C SER A 149 65.30 0.63 -32.62
N ASP A 150 66.25 -0.18 -32.16
CA ASP A 150 66.51 -1.53 -32.70
C ASP A 150 65.29 -2.45 -32.67
N ASN A 151 64.40 -2.30 -31.69
CA ASN A 151 63.11 -3.00 -31.60
C ASN A 151 61.98 -2.33 -32.39
N GLY A 152 62.30 -1.35 -33.25
CA GLY A 152 61.38 -0.71 -34.19
C GLY A 152 60.47 0.35 -33.58
N LYS A 153 60.65 0.72 -32.30
CA LYS A 153 59.82 1.75 -31.66
C LYS A 153 60.28 3.15 -32.06
N LEU A 154 59.31 3.98 -32.46
CA LEU A 154 59.53 5.34 -32.90
C LEU A 154 59.56 6.31 -31.72
N PHE A 155 60.59 7.16 -31.69
CA PHE A 155 60.75 8.28 -30.78
C PHE A 155 60.99 9.57 -31.56
N ARG A 156 60.70 10.70 -30.94
CA ARG A 156 60.88 12.03 -31.51
C ARG A 156 61.51 12.97 -30.51
N THR A 157 62.40 13.82 -30.97
CA THR A 157 62.90 14.93 -30.15
C THR A 157 61.87 16.07 -30.16
N PRO A 158 61.46 16.62 -29.00
CA PRO A 158 60.46 17.68 -28.95
C PRO A 158 61.01 19.03 -29.42
N GLN A 159 62.33 19.19 -29.45
CA GLN A 159 63.00 20.46 -29.72
C GLN A 159 63.99 20.33 -30.87
N LYS A 160 64.34 21.48 -31.46
CA LYS A 160 65.45 21.57 -32.42
C LYS A 160 66.76 21.36 -31.66
N ILE A 161 67.64 20.51 -32.19
CA ILE A 161 68.96 20.24 -31.60
C ILE A 161 70.07 20.51 -32.62
N ILE A 162 71.26 20.81 -32.12
CA ILE A 162 72.46 21.00 -32.96
C ILE A 162 73.53 20.06 -32.42
N ILE A 163 73.80 19.00 -33.17
CA ILE A 163 74.81 18.01 -32.81
C ILE A 163 76.17 18.55 -33.25
N PRO A 164 77.18 18.61 -32.37
CA PRO A 164 78.53 19.00 -32.74
C PRO A 164 79.07 18.16 -33.91
N GLY A 165 80.01 18.74 -34.66
CA GLY A 165 80.79 17.98 -35.64
C GLY A 165 81.72 16.98 -34.97
N ALA A 166 82.15 15.96 -35.70
CA ALA A 166 83.25 15.10 -35.29
C ALA A 166 84.57 15.90 -35.20
N HIS A 167 85.55 15.39 -34.47
CA HIS A 167 86.91 15.97 -34.43
C HIS A 167 87.95 14.87 -34.53
N TYR A 168 89.19 15.23 -34.90
CA TYR A 168 90.29 14.29 -35.01
C TYR A 168 91.16 14.37 -33.75
N GLU A 169 91.36 13.21 -33.10
CA GLU A 169 92.44 13.02 -32.13
C GLU A 169 93.50 12.11 -32.78
N GLY A 170 94.60 12.70 -33.21
CA GLY A 170 95.60 12.02 -34.03
C GLY A 170 95.03 11.60 -35.39
N SER A 171 95.11 10.31 -35.72
CA SER A 171 94.55 9.71 -36.94
C SER A 171 93.11 9.19 -36.78
N LYS A 172 92.51 9.31 -35.59
CA LYS A 172 91.20 8.75 -35.28
C LYS A 172 90.12 9.85 -35.28
N LEU A 173 89.03 9.60 -35.99
CA LEU A 173 87.83 10.44 -35.95
C LEU A 173 87.01 10.11 -34.70
N ILE A 174 86.81 11.10 -33.83
CA ILE A 174 85.93 11.02 -32.66
C ILE A 174 84.59 11.68 -33.01
N PRO A 175 83.47 10.94 -32.92
CA PRO A 175 82.15 11.51 -33.21
C PRO A 175 81.81 12.67 -32.29
N GLY A 176 81.15 13.70 -32.83
CA GLY A 176 80.48 14.70 -32.02
C GLY A 176 79.28 14.08 -31.31
N GLU A 177 79.06 14.39 -30.03
CA GLU A 177 77.98 13.80 -29.25
C GLU A 177 77.13 14.87 -28.54
N LEU A 178 75.84 14.58 -28.36
CA LEU A 178 74.91 15.40 -27.59
C LEU A 178 73.82 14.53 -26.95
N ASP A 179 73.59 14.72 -25.65
CA ASP A 179 72.47 14.10 -24.93
C ASP A 179 71.19 14.91 -25.13
N ILE A 180 70.12 14.23 -25.53
CA ILE A 180 68.82 14.85 -25.80
C ILE A 180 67.68 14.03 -25.19
N VAL A 181 66.60 14.72 -24.82
CA VAL A 181 65.35 14.08 -24.43
C VAL A 181 64.56 13.71 -25.69
N VAL A 182 64.01 12.50 -25.70
CA VAL A 182 63.07 12.03 -26.71
C VAL A 182 61.78 11.51 -26.07
N GLU A 183 60.69 11.64 -26.81
CA GLU A 183 59.38 11.14 -26.46
C GLU A 183 58.91 10.11 -27.48
N ALA A 184 58.17 9.11 -27.02
CA ALA A 184 57.58 8.08 -27.86
C ALA A 184 56.65 8.67 -28.92
N GLY A 185 56.60 8.00 -30.07
CA GLY A 185 55.76 8.40 -31.18
C GLY A 185 54.26 8.26 -30.88
N GLU A 186 53.92 7.32 -30.00
CA GLU A 186 52.58 7.03 -29.51
C GLU A 186 52.63 6.80 -27.99
N THR A 187 51.46 6.79 -27.34
CA THR A 187 51.35 6.45 -25.92
C THR A 187 51.39 4.93 -25.71
N GLY A 188 51.67 4.48 -24.49
CA GLY A 188 51.55 3.07 -24.11
C GLY A 188 52.83 2.43 -23.57
N GLU A 189 52.63 1.33 -22.84
CA GLU A 189 53.69 0.60 -22.14
C GLU A 189 54.67 -0.08 -23.10
N GLU A 190 54.24 -0.33 -24.35
CA GLU A 190 55.05 -0.90 -25.41
C GLU A 190 56.22 -0.02 -25.86
N TYR A 191 56.24 1.25 -25.44
CA TYR A 191 57.33 2.19 -25.66
C TYR A 191 58.28 2.30 -24.44
N ASN A 192 58.00 1.59 -23.34
CA ASN A 192 58.91 1.47 -22.20
C ASN A 192 60.02 0.46 -22.51
N ILE A 193 61.01 0.89 -23.30
CA ILE A 193 62.09 0.04 -23.78
C ILE A 193 63.33 0.20 -22.90
N GLY A 194 64.15 -0.85 -22.80
CA GLY A 194 65.47 -0.77 -22.16
C GLY A 194 66.48 0.09 -22.95
N PRO A 195 67.74 0.14 -22.50
CA PRO A 195 68.83 0.71 -23.29
C PRO A 195 68.87 0.14 -24.70
N SER A 196 68.92 1.00 -25.72
CA SER A 196 68.73 0.63 -27.12
C SER A 196 69.57 1.51 -28.03
N THR A 197 69.76 1.06 -29.27
CA THR A 197 70.36 1.86 -30.34
C THR A 197 69.28 2.42 -31.25
N PHE A 198 69.46 3.65 -31.72
CA PHE A 198 68.47 4.35 -32.52
C PHE A 198 69.09 4.81 -33.85
N SER A 199 68.32 4.60 -34.92
CA SER A 199 68.62 5.06 -36.27
C SER A 199 67.75 6.28 -36.62
N LEU A 200 68.19 7.05 -37.61
CA LEU A 200 67.41 8.17 -38.16
C LEU A 200 66.85 7.77 -39.53
N PRO A 201 65.59 7.33 -39.64
CA PRO A 201 65.02 6.83 -40.90
C PRO A 201 65.07 7.84 -42.05
N ALA A 202 65.04 9.14 -41.73
CA ALA A 202 65.11 10.21 -42.72
C ALA A 202 66.44 10.24 -43.51
N LEU A 203 67.49 9.61 -42.99
CA LEU A 203 68.80 9.53 -43.64
C LEU A 203 68.98 8.24 -44.45
N ALA A 204 68.02 7.32 -44.42
CA ALA A 204 68.10 6.04 -45.12
C ALA A 204 68.35 6.22 -46.62
N GLY A 205 69.21 5.37 -47.20
CA GLY A 205 69.64 5.47 -48.60
C GLY A 205 70.77 6.46 -48.86
N THR A 206 71.28 7.14 -47.82
CA THR A 206 72.46 8.03 -47.93
C THR A 206 73.64 7.49 -47.12
N SER A 207 74.87 7.92 -47.44
CA SER A 207 76.07 7.61 -46.64
C SER A 207 76.04 8.17 -45.21
N ARG A 208 75.08 9.07 -44.91
CA ARG A 208 74.86 9.63 -43.58
C ARG A 208 74.12 8.67 -42.65
N TYR A 209 73.35 7.72 -43.18
CA TYR A 209 72.50 6.84 -42.36
C TYR A 209 73.29 6.02 -41.33
N THR A 210 74.47 5.53 -41.72
CA THR A 210 75.34 4.73 -40.84
C THR A 210 76.24 5.60 -39.97
N ALA A 211 76.44 6.87 -40.34
CA ALA A 211 77.32 7.80 -39.65
C ALA A 211 76.61 8.65 -38.57
N PHE A 212 75.27 8.77 -38.63
CA PHE A 212 74.44 9.37 -37.60
C PHE A 212 73.62 8.29 -36.88
N TYR A 213 73.85 8.12 -35.59
CA TYR A 213 73.11 7.16 -34.77
C TYR A 213 72.95 7.73 -33.36
N ALA A 214 72.06 7.13 -32.57
CA ALA A 214 71.94 7.46 -31.16
C ALA A 214 71.91 6.21 -30.30
N LYS A 215 72.23 6.36 -29.01
CA LYS A 215 72.20 5.27 -28.03
C LYS A 215 71.59 5.78 -26.73
N SER A 216 70.72 5.00 -26.10
CA SER A 216 70.35 5.25 -24.70
C SER A 216 71.18 4.39 -23.77
N SER A 217 71.62 4.98 -22.66
CA SER A 217 72.22 4.26 -21.53
C SER A 217 71.18 3.90 -20.46
N SER A 218 70.04 4.60 -20.46
CA SER A 218 68.90 4.39 -19.56
C SER A 218 67.67 3.92 -20.34
N SER A 219 66.73 3.28 -19.65
CA SER A 219 65.43 2.90 -20.22
C SER A 219 64.57 4.11 -20.56
N MET A 220 63.70 3.94 -21.55
CA MET A 220 62.55 4.81 -21.79
C MET A 220 61.44 4.40 -20.82
N VAL A 221 60.83 5.36 -20.15
CA VAL A 221 59.87 5.10 -19.07
C VAL A 221 58.66 6.02 -19.17
N ASN A 222 57.63 5.76 -18.37
CA ASN A 222 56.37 6.54 -18.27
C ASN A 222 55.42 6.43 -19.45
N GLY A 223 55.60 5.50 -20.38
CA GLY A 223 54.58 5.14 -21.37
C GLY A 223 53.47 4.33 -20.71
N SER A 224 52.22 4.77 -20.82
CA SER A 224 51.06 4.04 -20.28
C SER A 224 49.78 4.30 -21.07
N LYS A 225 48.85 3.34 -21.02
CA LYS A 225 47.49 3.45 -21.56
C LYS A 225 46.53 2.86 -20.51
N LYS A 226 45.89 3.72 -19.72
CA LYS A 226 44.90 3.33 -18.72
C LYS A 226 43.53 3.85 -19.12
N GLN A 227 42.53 2.98 -19.06
CA GLN A 227 41.12 3.39 -19.11
C GLN A 227 40.54 3.31 -17.71
N THR A 228 39.82 4.34 -17.31
CA THR A 228 39.05 4.36 -16.06
C THR A 228 37.63 4.77 -16.37
N THR A 229 36.69 4.22 -15.62
CA THR A 229 35.28 4.58 -15.67
C THR A 229 35.08 5.94 -15.00
N GLN A 230 34.18 6.75 -15.54
CA GLN A 230 33.78 8.01 -14.94
C GLN A 230 32.28 8.24 -15.05
N VAL A 231 31.73 8.96 -14.07
CA VAL A 231 30.32 9.34 -14.08
C VAL A 231 30.06 10.39 -15.17
N THR A 232 29.04 10.15 -15.99
CA THR A 232 28.59 11.11 -17.02
C THR A 232 27.36 11.88 -16.57
N GLU A 233 27.04 12.98 -17.25
CA GLU A 233 25.77 13.70 -17.03
C GLU A 233 24.56 12.82 -17.37
N GLY A 234 24.69 11.96 -18.39
CA GLY A 234 23.66 10.98 -18.76
C GLY A 234 23.39 9.95 -17.67
N ASP A 235 24.43 9.52 -16.95
CA ASP A 235 24.28 8.59 -15.81
C ASP A 235 23.48 9.26 -14.68
N LEU A 236 23.81 10.51 -14.32
CA LEU A 236 23.10 11.26 -13.28
C LEU A 236 21.64 11.56 -13.67
N ALA A 237 21.40 11.91 -14.93
CA ALA A 237 20.05 12.17 -15.44
C ALA A 237 19.19 10.90 -15.43
N SER A 238 19.76 9.76 -15.84
CA SER A 238 19.07 8.46 -15.83
C SER A 238 18.80 7.99 -14.40
N ALA A 239 19.77 8.15 -13.50
CA ALA A 239 19.61 7.83 -12.08
C ALA A 239 18.46 8.65 -11.46
N ARG A 240 18.43 9.96 -11.72
CA ARG A 240 17.34 10.85 -11.30
C ARG A 240 16.00 10.37 -11.83
N ALA A 241 15.87 10.17 -13.14
CA ALA A 241 14.61 9.75 -13.77
C ALA A 241 14.10 8.43 -13.19
N SER A 242 15.00 7.47 -12.91
CA SER A 242 14.62 6.18 -12.34
C SER A 242 14.15 6.24 -10.88
N LEU A 243 14.59 7.24 -10.11
CA LEU A 243 14.29 7.34 -8.68
C LEU A 243 13.19 8.33 -8.33
N VAL A 244 12.91 9.34 -9.16
CA VAL A 244 11.90 10.37 -8.85
C VAL A 244 10.53 9.73 -8.63
N ASP A 245 10.03 8.95 -9.58
CA ASP A 245 8.70 8.34 -9.49
C ASP A 245 8.64 7.32 -8.35
N ILE A 246 9.70 6.52 -8.18
CA ILE A 246 9.80 5.52 -7.11
C ILE A 246 9.78 6.20 -5.74
N ALA A 247 10.54 7.28 -5.55
CA ALA A 247 10.61 7.99 -4.27
C ALA A 247 9.25 8.63 -3.94
N SER A 248 8.63 9.27 -4.93
CA SER A 248 7.29 9.86 -4.82
C SER A 248 6.23 8.83 -4.44
N ASP A 249 6.15 7.71 -5.16
CA ASP A 249 5.16 6.67 -4.91
C ASP A 249 5.38 5.94 -3.59
N ASN A 250 6.63 5.64 -3.24
CA ASN A 250 6.94 5.02 -1.96
C ASN A 250 6.53 5.94 -0.80
N CYS A 251 6.85 7.24 -0.89
CA CYS A 251 6.51 8.16 0.18
C CYS A 251 5.00 8.36 0.33
N ARG A 252 4.28 8.38 -0.80
CA ARG A 252 2.82 8.39 -0.83
C ARG A 252 2.22 7.19 -0.09
N LYS A 253 2.70 5.98 -0.40
CA LYS A 253 2.27 4.73 0.26
C LYS A 253 2.63 4.70 1.74
N THR A 254 3.81 5.20 2.11
CA THR A 254 4.22 5.31 3.52
C THR A 254 3.26 6.22 4.28
N LEU A 255 2.93 7.41 3.75
CA LEU A 255 1.97 8.31 4.38
C LEU A 255 0.59 7.65 4.54
N GLN A 256 0.09 6.96 3.50
CA GLN A 256 -1.16 6.21 3.57
C GLN A 256 -1.14 5.11 4.64
N SER A 257 -0.02 4.38 4.77
CA SER A 257 0.12 3.30 5.76
C SER A 257 0.16 3.79 7.21
N LEU A 258 0.57 5.05 7.43
CA LEU A 258 0.59 5.68 8.75
C LEU A 258 -0.80 6.17 9.18
N LEU A 259 -1.73 6.27 8.24
CA LEU A 259 -3.08 6.75 8.46
C LEU A 259 -4.04 5.57 8.55
N SER A 260 -4.72 5.44 9.69
CA SER A 260 -5.73 4.40 9.91
C SER A 260 -6.95 4.61 8.99
N PRO A 261 -7.27 3.67 8.08
CA PRO A 261 -8.43 3.80 7.19
C PRO A 261 -9.77 3.81 7.92
N GLU A 262 -9.79 3.33 9.17
CA GLU A 262 -10.98 3.35 10.04
C GLU A 262 -11.26 4.74 10.62
N GLU A 263 -10.21 5.54 10.81
CA GLU A 263 -10.30 6.85 11.46
C GLU A 263 -10.34 7.99 10.43
N TYR A 264 -9.50 7.91 9.40
CA TYR A 264 -9.32 8.97 8.41
C TYR A 264 -9.81 8.56 7.03
N ILE A 265 -10.45 9.52 6.36
CA ILE A 265 -10.76 9.43 4.93
C ILE A 265 -9.68 10.21 4.17
N ILE A 266 -9.07 9.54 3.19
CA ILE A 266 -8.03 10.10 2.33
C ILE A 266 -8.57 10.11 0.91
N ASN A 267 -8.49 11.26 0.25
CA ASN A 267 -8.71 11.34 -1.18
C ASN A 267 -7.35 11.24 -1.90
N GLU A 268 -7.23 10.34 -2.87
CA GLU A 268 -6.03 10.19 -3.71
C GLU A 268 -5.67 11.50 -4.44
N GLU A 269 -6.65 12.29 -4.86
CA GLU A 269 -6.42 13.60 -5.48
C GLU A 269 -5.93 14.65 -4.47
N ALA A 270 -6.17 14.43 -3.18
CA ALA A 270 -5.71 15.26 -2.05
C ALA A 270 -4.37 14.78 -1.49
N LEU A 271 -3.65 13.94 -2.22
CA LEU A 271 -2.37 13.39 -1.85
C LEU A 271 -1.33 13.77 -2.90
N ARG A 272 -0.41 14.65 -2.54
CA ARG A 272 0.68 15.10 -3.41
C ARG A 272 2.01 14.67 -2.84
N SER A 273 2.97 14.44 -3.74
CA SER A 273 4.36 14.28 -3.39
C SER A 273 5.20 15.28 -4.17
N GLU A 274 6.23 15.79 -3.53
CA GLU A 274 7.20 16.68 -4.14
C GLU A 274 8.62 16.23 -3.79
N ILE A 275 9.57 16.51 -4.67
CA ILE A 275 10.99 16.25 -4.40
C ILE A 275 11.55 17.45 -3.65
N VAL A 276 12.05 17.21 -2.45
CA VAL A 276 12.63 18.24 -1.58
C VAL A 276 14.12 18.36 -1.79
N GLU A 277 14.80 17.23 -1.98
CA GLU A 277 16.27 17.19 -2.05
C GLU A 277 16.75 16.13 -3.03
N ILE A 278 17.78 16.48 -3.80
CA ILE A 278 18.43 15.58 -4.76
C ILE A 278 19.93 15.61 -4.46
N ASN A 279 20.44 14.48 -3.96
CA ASN A 279 21.82 14.34 -3.55
C ASN A 279 22.50 13.23 -4.36
N PRO A 280 23.13 13.56 -5.49
CA PRO A 280 24.05 12.64 -6.14
C PRO A 280 25.33 12.56 -5.29
N PHE A 281 25.68 11.38 -4.79
CA PHE A 281 26.95 11.14 -4.11
C PHE A 281 28.11 10.93 -5.11
N ALA A 282 27.99 11.50 -6.31
CA ALA A 282 29.05 11.61 -7.29
C ALA A 282 28.86 12.85 -8.17
N LYS A 283 29.96 13.29 -8.78
CA LYS A 283 29.98 14.42 -9.73
C LYS A 283 30.33 13.95 -11.13
N THR A 284 29.87 14.68 -12.14
CA THR A 284 30.31 14.48 -13.53
C THR A 284 31.84 14.50 -13.62
N GLY A 285 32.41 13.48 -14.28
CA GLY A 285 33.85 13.32 -14.46
C GLY A 285 34.58 12.68 -13.27
N GLN A 286 33.88 12.32 -12.20
CA GLN A 286 34.46 11.58 -11.08
C GLN A 286 34.79 10.14 -11.51
N GLU A 287 36.02 9.71 -11.23
CA GLU A 287 36.55 8.38 -11.61
C GLU A 287 36.10 7.31 -10.59
N VAL A 288 34.93 6.73 -10.82
CA VAL A 288 34.34 5.63 -10.03
C VAL A 288 33.54 4.69 -10.92
N ASP A 289 33.57 3.39 -10.62
CA ASP A 289 32.77 2.38 -11.35
C ASP A 289 31.28 2.50 -11.05
N LYS A 290 30.94 2.91 -9.82
CA LYS A 290 29.58 3.00 -9.33
C LYS A 290 29.42 4.22 -8.42
N PHE A 291 28.20 4.73 -8.35
CA PHE A 291 27.84 5.86 -7.51
C PHE A 291 26.47 5.68 -6.88
N THR A 292 26.28 6.29 -5.71
CA THR A 292 24.99 6.31 -5.02
C THR A 292 24.22 7.57 -5.39
N PHE A 293 22.93 7.43 -5.65
CA PHE A 293 22.02 8.55 -5.87
C PHE A 293 20.90 8.50 -4.85
N ASN A 294 20.68 9.61 -4.14
CA ASN A 294 19.66 9.73 -3.11
C ASN A 294 18.70 10.86 -3.44
N ILE A 295 17.41 10.58 -3.25
CA ILE A 295 16.32 11.54 -3.41
C ILE A 295 15.51 11.54 -2.12
N LYS A 296 15.25 12.74 -1.59
CA LYS A 296 14.24 12.94 -0.55
C LYS A 296 12.97 13.49 -1.17
N ALA A 297 11.87 12.81 -0.90
CA ALA A 297 10.53 13.24 -1.26
C ALA A 297 9.74 13.57 0.00
N LYS A 298 8.78 14.48 -0.14
CA LYS A 298 7.80 14.82 0.88
C LYS A 298 6.41 14.57 0.33
N ALA A 299 5.67 13.70 1.00
CA ALA A 299 4.26 13.47 0.74
C ALA A 299 3.43 14.36 1.68
N THR A 300 2.39 14.98 1.13
CA THR A 300 1.42 15.80 1.87
C THR A 300 0.01 15.33 1.51
N ALA A 301 -0.79 15.03 2.53
CA ALA A 301 -2.19 14.65 2.40
C ALA A 301 -3.07 15.60 3.20
N LEU A 302 -4.20 16.01 2.62
CA LEU A 302 -5.29 16.61 3.38
C LEU A 302 -6.30 15.52 3.73
N VAL A 303 -6.49 15.29 5.02
CA VAL A 303 -7.33 14.23 5.56
C VAL A 303 -8.40 14.82 6.47
N PHE A 304 -9.48 14.07 6.68
CA PHE A 304 -10.51 14.42 7.64
C PHE A 304 -11.01 13.16 8.33
N LYS A 305 -11.55 13.31 9.55
CA LYS A 305 -12.00 12.18 10.34
C LYS A 305 -13.34 11.68 9.83
N LYS A 306 -13.50 10.36 9.84
CA LYS A 306 -14.78 9.71 9.49
C LYS A 306 -15.88 10.09 10.48
N SER A 307 -15.56 10.21 11.77
CA SER A 307 -16.49 10.65 12.83
C SER A 307 -17.11 12.00 12.51
N ASP A 308 -16.32 12.96 12.04
CA ASP A 308 -16.79 14.32 11.83
C ASP A 308 -17.77 14.39 10.64
N LEU A 309 -17.57 13.54 9.62
CA LEU A 309 -18.51 13.38 8.51
C LEU A 309 -19.80 12.68 8.96
N GLU A 310 -19.69 11.66 9.80
CA GLU A 310 -20.86 10.97 10.36
C GLU A 310 -21.70 11.90 11.24
N ASP A 311 -21.06 12.70 12.09
CA ASP A 311 -21.74 13.64 12.97
C ASP A 311 -22.39 14.77 12.16
N PHE A 312 -21.68 15.34 11.19
CA PHE A 312 -22.25 16.31 10.25
C PHE A 312 -23.49 15.73 9.54
N ALA A 313 -23.38 14.51 9.01
CA ALA A 313 -24.47 13.89 8.27
C ALA A 313 -25.70 13.63 9.15
N LYS A 314 -25.50 13.12 10.38
CA LYS A 314 -26.57 12.92 11.37
C LYS A 314 -27.28 14.23 11.72
N THR A 315 -26.53 15.29 12.00
CA THR A 315 -27.12 16.61 12.30
C THR A 315 -27.85 17.18 11.10
N TYR A 316 -27.27 17.07 9.89
CA TYR A 316 -27.86 17.60 8.68
C TYR A 316 -29.16 16.88 8.30
N ILE A 317 -29.17 15.54 8.30
CA ILE A 317 -30.39 14.80 7.96
C ILE A 317 -31.49 14.98 9.01
N ALA A 318 -31.14 15.05 10.30
CA ALA A 318 -32.09 15.37 11.38
C ALA A 318 -32.78 16.72 11.15
N SER A 319 -32.06 17.73 10.64
CA SER A 319 -32.62 19.05 10.32
C SER A 319 -33.58 19.05 9.11
N LYS A 320 -33.60 17.96 8.33
CA LYS A 320 -34.44 17.79 7.13
C LYS A 320 -35.60 16.82 7.36
N VAL A 321 -35.76 16.28 8.56
CA VAL A 321 -36.90 15.45 8.93
C VAL A 321 -38.17 16.30 8.90
N PRO A 322 -39.21 15.91 8.15
CA PRO A 322 -40.49 16.61 8.15
C PRO A 322 -41.15 16.63 9.53
N GLU A 323 -41.95 17.65 9.82
CA GLU A 323 -42.73 17.71 11.06
C GLU A 323 -43.62 16.47 11.25
N GLY A 324 -43.73 15.98 12.49
CA GLY A 324 -44.50 14.78 12.83
C GLY A 324 -43.82 13.44 12.50
N LYS A 325 -42.55 13.47 12.07
CA LYS A 325 -41.74 12.27 11.84
C LYS A 325 -40.49 12.25 12.73
N GLN A 326 -39.95 11.06 12.93
CA GLN A 326 -38.71 10.81 13.64
C GLN A 326 -37.73 10.05 12.74
N LEU A 327 -36.44 10.33 12.96
CA LEU A 327 -35.32 9.67 12.29
C LEU A 327 -34.96 8.37 13.01
N ASP A 328 -34.78 7.30 12.26
CA ASP A 328 -34.10 6.11 12.76
C ASP A 328 -32.58 6.31 12.64
N ASN A 329 -31.95 6.74 13.74
CA ASN A 329 -30.51 7.00 13.79
C ASN A 329 -29.64 5.78 13.41
N GLY A 330 -30.16 4.56 13.56
CA GLY A 330 -29.44 3.33 13.19
C GLY A 330 -29.41 3.05 11.69
N SER A 331 -30.29 3.69 10.93
CA SER A 331 -30.47 3.49 9.49
C SER A 331 -29.67 4.46 8.61
N VAL A 332 -28.93 5.40 9.21
CA VAL A 332 -28.22 6.45 8.48
C VAL A 332 -27.07 5.84 7.68
N ALA A 333 -27.14 5.95 6.36
CA ALA A 333 -26.09 5.58 5.42
C ALA A 333 -25.59 6.83 4.70
N ILE A 334 -24.27 6.89 4.52
CA ILE A 334 -23.56 8.05 3.95
C ILE A 334 -22.73 7.56 2.77
N ASN A 335 -23.02 8.11 1.59
CA ASN A 335 -22.18 7.95 0.41
C ASN A 335 -21.56 9.31 0.10
N TYR A 336 -20.26 9.34 -0.18
CA TYR A 336 -19.57 10.57 -0.51
C TYR A 336 -18.67 10.37 -1.73
N LEU A 337 -18.56 11.43 -2.53
CA LEU A 337 -17.68 11.50 -3.68
C LEU A 337 -16.94 12.84 -3.65
N PRO A 338 -15.61 12.85 -3.79
CA PRO A 338 -14.89 14.10 -3.94
C PRO A 338 -15.24 14.75 -5.28
N LYS A 339 -15.44 16.07 -5.26
CA LYS A 339 -15.79 16.85 -6.46
C LYS A 339 -14.68 17.83 -6.86
N ASP A 340 -14.05 18.47 -5.87
CA ASP A 340 -12.96 19.41 -6.08
C ASP A 340 -11.97 19.36 -4.92
N VAL A 341 -10.69 19.52 -5.23
CA VAL A 341 -9.58 19.38 -4.28
C VAL A 341 -8.56 20.49 -4.52
N ASP A 342 -8.54 21.46 -3.60
CA ASP A 342 -7.55 22.53 -3.59
C ASP A 342 -6.61 22.39 -2.39
N LEU A 343 -5.50 21.69 -2.62
CA LEU A 343 -4.45 21.50 -1.62
C LEU A 343 -3.74 22.80 -1.22
N THR A 344 -3.71 23.82 -2.08
CA THR A 344 -3.04 25.10 -1.75
C THR A 344 -3.83 25.90 -0.72
N LYS A 345 -5.16 25.78 -0.77
CA LYS A 345 -6.06 26.41 0.19
C LYS A 345 -6.47 25.50 1.34
N GLY A 346 -6.02 24.24 1.33
CA GLY A 346 -6.39 23.24 2.31
C GLY A 346 -7.88 22.90 2.30
N LYS A 347 -8.52 22.87 1.12
CA LYS A 347 -9.98 22.69 0.99
C LYS A 347 -10.32 21.50 0.09
N ILE A 348 -11.30 20.71 0.51
CA ILE A 348 -11.91 19.65 -0.29
C ILE A 348 -13.42 19.89 -0.31
N VAL A 349 -14.02 19.80 -1.50
CA VAL A 349 -15.47 19.82 -1.68
C VAL A 349 -15.94 18.39 -1.91
N LEU A 350 -16.72 17.88 -0.97
CA LEU A 350 -17.34 16.55 -1.04
C LEU A 350 -18.79 16.70 -1.47
N SER A 351 -19.22 15.91 -2.44
CA SER A 351 -20.64 15.65 -2.69
C SER A 351 -21.07 14.51 -1.77
N VAL A 352 -22.04 14.76 -0.89
CA VAL A 352 -22.48 13.78 0.11
C VAL A 352 -23.97 13.48 -0.10
N ASP A 353 -24.26 12.21 -0.33
CA ASP A 353 -25.58 11.64 -0.42
C ASP A 353 -25.87 10.91 0.90
N ILE A 354 -26.82 11.44 1.67
CA ILE A 354 -27.22 10.90 2.97
C ILE A 354 -28.59 10.27 2.82
N SER A 355 -28.73 9.01 3.22
CA SER A 355 -30.00 8.30 3.24
C SER A 355 -30.29 7.77 4.63
N ALA A 356 -31.54 7.87 5.08
CA ALA A 356 -31.98 7.25 6.32
C ALA A 356 -33.46 6.88 6.23
N GLU A 357 -33.91 6.04 7.13
CA GLU A 357 -35.30 5.69 7.32
C GLU A 357 -35.93 6.66 8.33
N ILE A 358 -37.11 7.17 7.99
CA ILE A 358 -37.94 7.98 8.87
C ILE A 358 -39.27 7.29 9.09
N TYR A 359 -39.79 7.43 10.30
CA TYR A 359 -41.09 6.90 10.69
C TYR A 359 -41.96 8.01 11.31
N GLN A 360 -43.27 7.80 11.31
CA GLN A 360 -44.19 8.76 11.92
C GLN A 360 -44.11 8.67 13.44
N THR A 361 -44.17 9.81 14.12
CA THR A 361 -44.15 9.84 15.58
C THR A 361 -45.34 9.06 16.14
N ILE A 362 -45.07 8.06 16.95
CA ILE A 362 -46.10 7.24 17.60
C ILE A 362 -46.42 7.84 18.97
N ASP A 363 -47.69 8.20 19.18
CA ASP A 363 -48.18 8.55 20.50
C ASP A 363 -48.44 7.28 21.33
N GLU A 364 -47.54 7.00 22.27
CA GLU A 364 -47.66 5.86 23.17
C GLU A 364 -48.96 5.88 23.98
N ASN A 365 -49.49 7.06 24.32
CA ASN A 365 -50.68 7.15 25.17
C ASN A 365 -51.93 6.69 24.41
N SER A 366 -52.10 7.17 23.17
CA SER A 366 -53.17 6.70 22.27
C SER A 366 -53.16 5.17 22.10
N ILE A 367 -51.97 4.57 22.03
CA ILE A 367 -51.81 3.11 21.91
C ILE A 367 -52.19 2.39 23.20
N LYS A 368 -51.73 2.90 24.35
CA LYS A 368 -52.08 2.32 25.67
C LYS A 368 -53.58 2.40 25.92
N GLU A 369 -54.22 3.51 25.54
CA GLU A 369 -55.67 3.67 25.62
C GLU A 369 -56.41 2.72 24.70
N ALA A 370 -55.98 2.59 23.45
CA ALA A 370 -56.57 1.66 22.49
C ALA A 370 -56.46 0.19 22.95
N ALA A 371 -55.42 -0.15 23.72
CA ALA A 371 -55.23 -1.51 24.24
C ALA A 371 -55.88 -1.77 25.61
N ARG A 372 -56.40 -0.73 26.28
CA ARG A 372 -56.90 -0.81 27.67
C ARG A 372 -58.11 -1.72 27.79
N SER A 373 -58.03 -2.69 28.71
CA SER A 373 -59.12 -3.64 29.01
C SER A 373 -59.68 -4.43 27.82
N GLN A 374 -58.97 -4.45 26.69
CA GLN A 374 -59.34 -5.17 25.49
C GLN A 374 -58.79 -6.60 25.51
N ARG A 375 -59.46 -7.50 24.77
CA ARG A 375 -58.94 -8.85 24.49
C ARG A 375 -57.85 -8.80 23.42
N PRO A 376 -56.94 -9.80 23.33
CA PRO A 376 -55.87 -9.82 22.32
C PRO A 376 -56.33 -9.58 20.87
N GLU A 377 -57.47 -10.15 20.49
CA GLU A 377 -58.06 -9.99 19.15
C GLU A 377 -58.59 -8.57 18.91
N GLU A 378 -59.22 -7.98 19.94
CA GLU A 378 -59.74 -6.62 19.91
C GLU A 378 -58.59 -5.60 19.84
N VAL A 379 -57.52 -5.80 20.63
CA VAL A 379 -56.28 -5.00 20.55
C VAL A 379 -55.71 -5.07 19.14
N THR A 380 -55.71 -6.25 18.54
CA THR A 380 -55.20 -6.46 17.18
C THR A 380 -56.00 -5.66 16.14
N VAL A 381 -57.32 -5.58 16.28
CA VAL A 381 -58.18 -4.77 15.42
C VAL A 381 -58.00 -3.27 15.66
N SER A 382 -57.87 -2.86 16.93
CA SER A 382 -57.66 -1.46 17.31
C SER A 382 -56.32 -0.93 16.80
N LEU A 383 -55.23 -1.70 16.95
CA LEU A 383 -53.89 -1.30 16.51
C LEU A 383 -53.73 -1.24 14.99
N LYS A 384 -54.47 -2.06 14.24
CA LYS A 384 -54.50 -2.01 12.77
C LYS A 384 -55.11 -0.72 12.20
N ARG A 385 -55.81 0.08 13.02
CA ARG A 385 -56.39 1.37 12.59
C ARG A 385 -55.37 2.48 12.50
N PHE A 386 -54.21 2.32 13.13
CA PHE A 386 -53.12 3.28 13.10
C PHE A 386 -52.25 3.04 11.85
N PRO A 387 -52.34 3.88 10.80
CA PRO A 387 -51.60 3.68 9.55
C PRO A 387 -50.07 3.79 9.72
N GLU A 388 -49.61 4.38 10.83
CA GLU A 388 -48.20 4.50 11.22
C GLU A 388 -47.57 3.18 11.71
N ILE A 389 -48.38 2.16 12.03
CA ILE A 389 -47.91 0.85 12.51
C ILE A 389 -47.88 -0.16 11.35
N ASP A 390 -46.70 -0.73 11.09
CA ASP A 390 -46.55 -1.80 10.09
C ASP A 390 -46.80 -3.18 10.72
N LYS A 391 -46.17 -3.43 11.87
CA LYS A 391 -46.30 -4.69 12.62
C LYS A 391 -46.32 -4.41 14.12
N PHE A 392 -47.04 -5.26 14.86
CA PHE A 392 -47.01 -5.22 16.31
C PHE A 392 -47.05 -6.63 16.90
N GLN A 393 -46.61 -6.76 18.14
CA GLN A 393 -46.66 -7.98 18.91
C GLN A 393 -47.16 -7.68 20.33
N LEU A 394 -48.28 -8.28 20.71
CA LEU A 394 -48.83 -8.21 22.06
C LEU A 394 -48.34 -9.40 22.88
N ARG A 395 -47.82 -9.15 24.08
CA ARG A 395 -47.52 -10.14 25.10
C ARG A 395 -48.28 -9.80 26.38
N LEU A 396 -49.07 -10.75 26.87
CA LEU A 396 -49.75 -10.63 28.15
C LEU A 396 -49.03 -11.45 29.21
N TRP A 397 -48.90 -10.88 30.40
CA TRP A 397 -48.36 -11.55 31.57
C TRP A 397 -49.32 -11.42 32.75
N PRO A 398 -49.61 -12.51 33.48
CA PRO A 398 -49.22 -13.89 33.19
C PRO A 398 -49.82 -14.43 31.89
N PHE A 399 -49.27 -15.52 31.35
CA PHE A 399 -49.70 -16.09 30.07
C PHE A 399 -51.19 -16.48 30.02
N TRP A 400 -51.84 -16.63 31.19
CA TRP A 400 -53.27 -16.92 31.35
C TRP A 400 -54.17 -15.67 31.40
N ALA A 401 -53.62 -14.46 31.27
CA ALA A 401 -54.41 -13.24 31.25
C ALA A 401 -55.19 -13.12 29.92
N ASN A 402 -56.51 -12.97 30.00
CA ASN A 402 -57.40 -12.90 28.83
C ASN A 402 -57.65 -11.47 28.33
N LYS A 403 -57.22 -10.46 29.09
CA LYS A 403 -57.41 -9.04 28.79
C LYS A 403 -56.17 -8.24 29.19
N SER A 404 -55.95 -7.15 28.47
CA SER A 404 -54.99 -6.13 28.88
C SER A 404 -55.43 -5.46 30.19
N PRO A 405 -54.49 -4.91 30.98
CA PRO A 405 -54.79 -4.21 32.22
C PRO A 405 -55.74 -3.02 32.04
N PHE A 406 -56.43 -2.67 33.13
CA PHE A 406 -57.22 -1.43 33.21
C PHE A 406 -56.34 -0.21 33.52
N GLU A 407 -55.30 -0.38 34.33
CA GLU A 407 -54.32 0.65 34.64
C GLU A 407 -53.36 0.82 33.45
N ILE A 408 -53.22 2.05 32.93
CA ILE A 408 -52.34 2.38 31.80
C ILE A 408 -50.87 2.04 32.13
N GLU A 409 -50.47 2.20 33.39
CA GLU A 409 -49.13 1.83 33.88
C GLU A 409 -48.82 0.33 33.75
N GLY A 410 -49.86 -0.52 33.64
CA GLY A 410 -49.71 -1.94 33.38
C GLY A 410 -49.41 -2.27 31.91
N ILE A 411 -49.46 -1.29 31.00
CA ILE A 411 -49.24 -1.45 29.56
C ILE A 411 -47.92 -0.79 29.16
N ALA A 412 -46.90 -1.60 28.88
CA ALA A 412 -45.62 -1.15 28.35
C ALA A 412 -45.66 -1.15 26.82
N VAL A 413 -45.31 -0.02 26.20
CA VAL A 413 -45.12 0.08 24.75
C VAL A 413 -43.61 0.10 24.49
N LYS A 414 -43.14 -0.77 23.58
CA LYS A 414 -41.74 -0.79 23.15
C LYS A 414 -41.67 -0.56 21.65
N LEU A 415 -41.04 0.54 21.26
CA LEU A 415 -40.72 0.82 19.88
C LEU A 415 -39.55 -0.07 19.43
N ARG A 416 -39.72 -0.74 18.31
CA ARG A 416 -38.73 -1.63 17.68
C ARG A 416 -38.42 -1.09 16.29
N LEU A 417 -37.15 -0.78 16.06
CA LEU A 417 -36.64 -0.21 14.80
C LEU A 417 -35.71 -1.21 14.07
N ASP A 418 -35.56 -2.42 14.61
CA ASP A 418 -34.76 -3.51 14.06
C ASP A 418 -35.38 -4.17 12.82
#